data_AF-A0A8J4BH14-F1
#
_entry.id   AF-A0A8J4BH14-F1
#
_cell.length_a   1.000
_cell.length_b   1.000
_cell.length_c   1.000
_cell.angle_alpha   90.00
_cell.angle_beta   90.00
_cell.angle_gamma   90.00
#
_symmetry.space_group_name_H-M   'P 1'
#
loop_
_entity.id
_entity.type
_entity.pdbx_description
1 polymer ?
#
loop_
_entity_poly.entity_id
_entity_poly.type
_entity_poly.pdbx_seq_one_letter_code
_entity_poly.pdbx_strand_id
1 'polypeptide(L)'
;MTLPAYVDYMARQADEEPLYVFDATFTEAAPGIRKLYDVPHVFTKDYYAELGAARPNFRWLVLGPARAGASWHVDPALTSAWNALLSGHKRWALYPPHVAPPGVPLDDDGEEAHTSDDGLTSLQWFLEVYPTLPPGIRPIEFVQNPGTVAAAAAAGG
;
A
#
# COMPACT_ATOMS: atom_id res chain seq x y z
N MET A 1 -15.70 -3.98 12.61
CA MET A 1 -15.45 -5.43 12.84
C MET A 1 -14.40 -5.56 13.94
N THR A 2 -14.49 -6.55 14.83
CA THR A 2 -13.44 -6.80 15.84
C THR A 2 -12.30 -7.61 15.25
N LEU A 3 -11.09 -7.55 15.83
CA LEU A 3 -9.95 -8.33 15.35
C LEU A 3 -10.21 -9.85 15.33
N PRO A 4 -10.80 -10.49 16.38
CA PRO A 4 -11.13 -11.90 16.31
C PRO A 4 -12.10 -12.24 15.17
N ALA A 5 -13.13 -11.42 14.96
CA ALA A 5 -14.07 -11.61 13.85
C ALA A 5 -13.37 -11.47 12.49
N TYR A 6 -12.40 -10.57 12.37
CA TYR A 6 -11.63 -10.41 11.14
C TYR A 6 -10.68 -11.59 10.87
N VAL A 7 -10.04 -12.15 11.91
CA VAL A 7 -9.25 -13.37 11.79
C VAL A 7 -10.10 -14.55 11.32
N ASP A 8 -11.29 -14.69 11.91
CA ASP A 8 -12.28 -15.68 11.53
C ASP A 8 -12.76 -15.52 10.08
N TYR A 9 -12.96 -14.27 9.64
CA TYR A 9 -13.28 -13.93 8.25
C TYR A 9 -12.14 -14.34 7.30
N MET A 10 -10.90 -13.93 7.59
CA MET A 10 -9.73 -14.24 6.76
C MET A 10 -9.54 -15.74 6.54
N ALA A 11 -9.90 -16.57 7.52
CA ALA A 11 -9.76 -18.03 7.44
C ALA A 11 -10.83 -18.72 6.58
N ARG A 12 -11.96 -18.05 6.29
CA ARG A 12 -13.14 -18.68 5.65
C ARG A 12 -13.55 -18.05 4.33
N GLN A 13 -13.15 -16.81 4.08
CA GLN A 13 -13.55 -16.06 2.89
C GLN A 13 -12.99 -16.64 1.59
N ALA A 14 -13.73 -16.47 0.50
CA ALA A 14 -13.32 -16.81 -0.88
C ALA A 14 -13.62 -15.65 -1.85
N ASP A 15 -13.65 -14.42 -1.33
CA ASP A 15 -14.06 -13.21 -2.04
C ASP A 15 -13.02 -12.85 -3.12
N GLU A 16 -13.47 -12.29 -4.24
CA GLU A 16 -12.59 -11.74 -5.29
C GLU A 16 -11.84 -10.52 -4.78
N GLU A 17 -12.53 -9.66 -4.03
CA GLU A 17 -11.98 -8.50 -3.32
C GLU A 17 -12.24 -8.65 -1.81
N PRO A 18 -11.35 -9.33 -1.08
CA PRO A 18 -11.53 -9.51 0.35
C PRO A 18 -11.36 -8.20 1.12
N LEU A 19 -12.03 -8.09 2.26
CA LEU A 19 -11.83 -6.98 3.19
C LEU A 19 -10.36 -6.83 3.56
N TYR A 20 -9.86 -5.59 3.47
CA TYR A 20 -8.46 -5.26 3.73
C TYR A 20 -8.37 -4.17 4.81
N VAL A 21 -7.70 -4.46 5.92
CA VAL A 21 -7.62 -3.55 7.06
C VAL A 21 -6.48 -2.56 6.85
N PHE A 22 -6.80 -1.27 6.97
CA PHE A 22 -5.87 -0.16 7.12
C PHE A 22 -6.23 0.63 8.38
N ASP A 23 -5.61 0.28 9.50
CA ASP A 23 -5.90 0.91 10.78
C ASP A 23 -4.83 1.94 11.15
N ALA A 24 -5.18 3.23 11.08
CA ALA A 24 -4.31 4.34 11.47
C ALA A 24 -4.25 4.57 12.99
N THR A 25 -5.24 4.08 13.74
CA THR A 25 -5.39 4.30 15.18
C THR A 25 -4.98 3.08 16.01
N PHE A 26 -4.35 2.08 15.38
CA PHE A 26 -3.92 0.83 16.04
C PHE A 26 -3.06 1.05 17.31
N THR A 27 -2.28 2.14 17.36
CA THR A 27 -1.48 2.48 18.54
C THR A 27 -2.30 3.07 19.68
N GLU A 28 -3.50 3.58 19.43
CA GLU A 28 -4.44 4.02 20.46
C GLU A 28 -5.16 2.80 21.06
N ALA A 29 -5.58 1.87 20.20
CA ALA A 29 -6.20 0.61 20.61
C ALA A 29 -5.23 -0.31 21.37
N ALA A 30 -3.95 -0.31 20.99
CA ALA A 30 -2.90 -1.09 21.63
C ALA A 30 -1.59 -0.28 21.81
N PRO A 31 -1.50 0.57 22.84
CA PRO A 31 -0.35 1.48 23.05
C PRO A 31 1.01 0.77 23.16
N GLY A 32 1.02 -0.49 23.59
CA GLY A 32 2.23 -1.30 23.67
C GLY A 32 2.91 -1.53 22.31
N ILE A 33 2.15 -1.55 21.21
CA ILE A 33 2.68 -1.84 19.87
C ILE A 33 3.70 -0.79 19.43
N ARG A 34 3.56 0.47 19.87
CA ARG A 34 4.51 1.53 19.50
C ARG A 34 5.95 1.21 19.93
N LYS A 35 6.13 0.39 20.97
CA LYS A 35 7.44 -0.02 21.49
C LYS A 35 8.01 -1.25 20.78
N LEU A 36 7.27 -1.87 19.86
CA LEU A 36 7.65 -3.10 19.18
C LEU A 36 8.38 -2.86 17.86
N TYR A 37 8.50 -1.61 17.42
CA TYR A 37 9.20 -1.25 16.19
C TYR A 37 9.83 0.14 16.28
N ASP A 38 10.89 0.32 15.50
CA ASP A 38 11.55 1.59 15.26
C ASP A 38 11.37 2.00 13.80
N VAL A 39 11.34 3.31 13.57
CA VAL A 39 11.34 3.86 12.21
C VAL A 39 12.73 3.61 11.61
N PRO A 40 12.85 3.05 10.39
CA PRO A 40 14.16 2.83 9.80
C PRO A 40 14.95 4.14 9.67
N HIS A 41 16.27 4.09 9.87
CA HIS A 41 17.12 5.28 9.97
C HIS A 41 17.03 6.24 8.78
N VAL A 42 16.71 5.75 7.57
CA VAL A 42 16.56 6.57 6.37
C VAL A 42 15.26 7.39 6.36
N PHE A 43 14.27 7.05 7.20
CA PHE A 43 12.96 7.68 7.30
C PHE A 43 12.80 8.51 8.59
N THR A 44 13.88 8.87 9.27
CA THR A 44 13.78 9.62 10.54
C THR A 44 13.49 11.11 10.34
N LYS A 45 13.65 11.64 9.12
CA LYS A 45 13.28 13.02 8.79
C LYS A 45 11.81 13.08 8.45
N ASP A 46 11.02 13.49 9.43
CA ASP A 46 9.57 13.55 9.37
C ASP A 46 9.09 15.00 9.43
N TYR A 47 9.03 15.66 8.27
CA TYR A 47 8.64 17.08 8.19
C TYR A 47 7.20 17.35 8.65
N TYR A 48 6.32 16.36 8.52
CA TYR A 48 4.93 16.46 8.97
C TYR A 48 4.79 16.49 10.50
N ALA A 49 5.83 16.14 11.25
CA ALA A 49 5.84 16.27 12.71
C ALA A 49 5.62 17.72 13.17
N GLU A 50 6.04 18.71 12.37
CA GLU A 50 5.88 20.14 12.69
C GLU A 50 4.42 20.61 12.67
N LEU A 51 3.51 19.85 12.04
CA LEU A 51 2.08 20.20 11.99
C LEU A 51 1.34 19.91 13.30
N GLY A 52 1.96 19.21 14.25
CA GLY A 52 1.35 18.88 15.54
C GLY A 52 0.00 18.17 15.38
N ALA A 53 -1.07 18.75 15.95
CA ALA A 53 -2.41 18.19 15.88
C ALA A 53 -3.06 18.24 14.48
N ALA A 54 -2.56 19.08 13.58
CA ALA A 54 -3.04 19.16 12.19
C ALA A 54 -2.37 18.11 11.27
N ARG A 55 -1.48 17.29 11.82
CA ARG A 55 -0.75 16.27 11.08
C ARG A 55 -1.72 15.19 10.53
N PRO A 56 -1.66 14.87 9.22
CA PRO A 56 -2.39 13.74 8.66
C PRO A 56 -1.97 12.40 9.27
N ASN A 57 -2.84 11.39 9.15
CA ASN A 57 -2.47 10.01 9.46
C ASN A 57 -1.23 9.59 8.65
N PHE A 58 -0.26 8.94 9.29
CA PHE A 58 1.07 8.69 8.72
C PHE A 58 1.61 7.28 8.97
N ARG A 59 0.84 6.43 9.66
CA ARG A 59 1.21 5.05 9.99
C ARG A 59 -0.05 4.22 10.03
N TRP A 60 0.05 2.98 9.56
CA TRP A 60 -1.08 2.07 9.48
C TRP A 60 -0.63 0.67 9.90
N LEU A 61 -1.47 -0.01 10.66
CA LEU A 61 -1.44 -1.47 10.75
C LEU A 61 -2.24 -2.02 9.57
N VAL A 62 -1.56 -2.81 8.74
CA VAL A 62 -2.14 -3.36 7.52
C VAL A 62 -2.27 -4.88 7.63
N LEU A 63 -3.49 -5.40 7.50
CA LEU A 63 -3.81 -6.82 7.62
C LEU A 63 -4.75 -7.21 6.48
N GLY A 64 -4.46 -8.31 5.78
CA GLY A 64 -5.28 -8.78 4.68
C GLY A 64 -5.06 -10.27 4.38
N PRO A 65 -6.09 -11.01 3.97
CA PRO A 65 -5.93 -12.37 3.48
C PRO A 65 -5.33 -12.38 2.06
N ALA A 66 -5.06 -13.57 1.52
CA ALA A 66 -4.70 -13.70 0.12
C ALA A 66 -5.75 -13.03 -0.78
N ARG A 67 -5.29 -12.42 -1.89
CA ARG A 67 -6.05 -11.58 -2.85
C ARG A 67 -6.33 -10.14 -2.41
N ALA A 68 -6.27 -9.81 -1.12
CA ALA A 68 -6.36 -8.42 -0.68
C ALA A 68 -5.09 -7.63 -1.06
N GLY A 69 -5.28 -6.36 -1.44
CA GLY A 69 -4.19 -5.48 -1.85
C GLY A 69 -4.66 -4.04 -2.04
N ALA A 70 -3.71 -3.13 -2.24
CA ALA A 70 -4.00 -1.74 -2.60
C ALA A 70 -3.82 -1.57 -4.10
N SER A 71 -4.82 -0.98 -4.76
CA SER A 71 -4.79 -0.64 -6.19
C SER A 71 -3.75 0.44 -6.50
N TRP A 72 -3.49 0.72 -7.77
CA TRP A 72 -2.46 1.68 -8.21
C TRP A 72 -2.70 3.09 -7.68
N HIS A 73 -1.77 3.64 -6.89
CA HIS A 73 -1.88 5.00 -6.36
C HIS A 73 -0.51 5.66 -6.27
N VAL A 74 -0.54 6.98 -6.12
CA VAL A 74 0.58 7.77 -5.59
C VAL A 74 0.25 8.11 -4.14
N ASP A 75 1.24 8.03 -3.25
CA ASP A 75 1.02 8.40 -1.85
C ASP A 75 0.61 9.88 -1.75
N PRO A 76 -0.38 10.23 -0.91
CA PRO A 76 -0.86 11.59 -0.79
C PRO A 76 0.26 12.59 -0.45
N ALA A 77 0.12 13.80 -0.98
CA ALA A 77 1.09 14.89 -0.84
C ALA A 77 2.52 14.51 -1.28
N LEU A 78 2.63 13.56 -2.22
CA LEU A 78 3.91 13.08 -2.77
C LEU A 78 4.89 12.66 -1.69
N THR A 79 4.39 11.98 -0.66
CA THR A 79 5.24 11.47 0.42
C THR A 79 6.00 10.22 -0.02
N SER A 80 7.12 9.95 0.65
CA SER A 80 7.77 8.63 0.56
C SER A 80 7.24 7.73 1.67
N ALA A 81 7.18 6.43 1.41
CA ALA A 81 6.70 5.45 2.38
C ALA A 81 7.68 4.28 2.57
N TRP A 82 7.54 3.63 3.72
CA TRP A 82 8.17 2.34 4.00
C TRP A 82 7.15 1.34 4.51
N ASN A 83 7.30 0.09 4.08
CA ASN A 83 6.42 -1.00 4.44
C ASN A 83 7.24 -2.16 5.04
N ALA A 84 7.07 -2.43 6.33
CA ALA A 84 7.71 -3.56 7.00
C ALA A 84 6.75 -4.76 7.04
N LEU A 85 7.13 -5.86 6.38
CA LEU A 85 6.30 -7.05 6.30
C LEU A 85 6.62 -8.02 7.43
N LEU A 86 5.66 -8.26 8.32
CA LEU A 86 5.86 -9.16 9.47
C LEU A 86 5.54 -10.63 9.15
N SER A 87 4.54 -10.88 8.30
CA SER A 87 4.08 -12.23 7.95
C SER A 87 3.46 -12.23 6.56
N GLY A 88 3.51 -13.40 5.90
CA GLY A 88 3.01 -13.58 4.54
C GLY A 88 3.96 -13.04 3.46
N HIS A 89 3.43 -12.77 2.27
CA HIS A 89 4.18 -12.24 1.13
C HIS A 89 3.37 -11.15 0.44
N LYS A 90 4.03 -10.11 -0.05
CA LYS A 90 3.38 -9.06 -0.87
C LYS A 90 4.04 -9.00 -2.24
N ARG A 91 3.24 -9.00 -3.31
CA ARG A 91 3.73 -8.73 -4.67
C ARG A 91 3.60 -7.24 -4.93
N TRP A 92 4.70 -6.61 -5.32
CA TRP A 92 4.78 -5.20 -5.64
C TRP A 92 4.98 -5.00 -7.13
N ALA A 93 4.37 -3.94 -7.66
CA ALA A 93 4.59 -3.43 -9.00
C ALA A 93 4.68 -1.90 -8.89
N LEU A 94 5.69 -1.30 -9.49
CA LEU A 94 5.94 0.14 -9.45
C LEU A 94 6.26 0.65 -10.85
N TYR A 95 5.73 1.83 -11.18
CA TYR A 95 6.14 2.61 -12.33
C TYR A 95 6.84 3.90 -11.87
N PRO A 96 7.80 4.43 -12.65
CA PRO A 96 8.30 5.77 -12.43
C PRO A 96 7.17 6.80 -12.46
N PRO A 97 7.29 7.93 -11.73
CA PRO A 97 6.21 8.92 -11.63
C PRO A 97 5.69 9.50 -12.94
N HIS A 98 6.53 9.52 -13.98
CA HIS A 98 6.18 10.04 -15.32
C HIS A 98 5.57 8.96 -16.23
N VAL A 99 5.34 7.75 -15.73
CA VAL A 99 4.81 6.62 -16.48
C VAL A 99 3.50 6.19 -15.85
N ALA A 100 2.39 6.42 -16.57
CA ALA A 100 1.10 5.91 -16.18
C ALA A 100 1.10 4.37 -16.23
N PRO A 101 0.65 3.68 -15.17
CA PRO A 101 0.49 2.24 -15.22
C PRO A 101 -0.51 1.87 -16.33
N PRO A 102 -0.19 0.92 -17.23
CA PRO A 102 -1.12 0.51 -18.28
C PRO A 102 -2.46 0.06 -17.71
N GLY A 103 -3.56 0.44 -18.36
CA GLY A 103 -4.92 0.06 -17.93
C GLY A 103 -5.44 0.81 -16.70
N VAL A 104 -4.70 1.79 -16.18
CA VAL A 104 -5.14 2.65 -15.09
C VAL A 104 -5.51 4.03 -15.67
N PRO A 105 -6.75 4.51 -15.50
CA PRO A 105 -7.14 5.85 -15.91
C PRO A 105 -6.29 6.90 -15.20
N LEU A 106 -5.94 7.97 -15.92
CA LEU A 106 -5.44 9.20 -15.32
C LEU A 106 -6.60 10.16 -15.17
N ASP A 107 -6.51 11.07 -14.20
CA ASP A 107 -7.49 12.13 -14.02
C ASP A 107 -7.44 13.14 -15.18
N ASP A 108 -8.45 14.01 -15.27
CA ASP A 108 -8.61 14.99 -16.36
C ASP A 108 -7.39 15.90 -16.55
N ASP A 109 -6.58 16.09 -15.50
CA ASP A 109 -5.33 16.88 -15.53
C ASP A 109 -4.08 16.05 -15.90
N GLY A 110 -4.19 14.73 -16.01
CA GLY A 110 -3.12 13.83 -16.44
C GLY A 110 -1.97 13.65 -15.45
N GLU A 111 -2.07 14.21 -14.24
CA GLU A 111 -0.97 14.25 -13.27
C GLU A 111 -1.05 13.19 -12.17
N GLU A 112 -2.25 12.69 -11.87
CA GLU A 112 -2.46 11.65 -10.86
C GLU A 112 -3.25 10.48 -11.47
N ALA A 113 -2.87 9.27 -11.08
CA ALA A 113 -3.68 8.09 -11.32
C ALA A 113 -4.62 7.95 -10.12
N HIS A 114 -5.86 8.46 -10.20
CA HIS A 114 -6.86 8.06 -9.22
C HIS A 114 -7.25 6.60 -9.43
N THR A 115 -7.26 5.85 -8.34
CA THR A 115 -8.19 4.73 -8.17
C THR A 115 -9.56 5.34 -7.95
N SER A 116 -10.30 5.63 -9.01
CA SER A 116 -11.74 5.78 -8.85
C SER A 116 -12.29 4.49 -8.22
N ASP A 117 -13.40 4.57 -7.49
CA ASP A 117 -14.12 3.37 -7.01
C ASP A 117 -14.53 2.42 -8.16
N ASP A 118 -14.42 2.87 -9.41
CA ASP A 118 -14.67 2.12 -10.65
C ASP A 118 -13.38 1.58 -11.33
N GLY A 119 -12.21 1.77 -10.70
CA GLY A 119 -10.92 1.32 -11.22
C GLY A 119 -10.63 -0.17 -10.97
N LEU A 120 -9.69 -0.74 -11.73
CA LEU A 120 -9.26 -2.13 -11.50
C LEU A 120 -8.67 -2.29 -10.09
N THR A 121 -9.14 -3.29 -9.37
CA THR A 121 -8.49 -3.75 -8.14
C THR A 121 -7.05 -4.19 -8.43
N SER A 122 -6.19 -4.14 -7.41
CA SER A 122 -4.81 -4.66 -7.54
C SER A 122 -4.76 -6.09 -8.08
N LEU A 123 -5.68 -6.96 -7.66
CA LEU A 123 -5.77 -8.33 -8.15
C LEU A 123 -6.17 -8.39 -9.62
N GLN A 124 -7.25 -7.69 -10.01
CA GLN A 124 -7.70 -7.65 -11.40
C GLN A 124 -6.60 -7.14 -12.33
N TRP A 125 -5.87 -6.10 -11.94
CA TRP A 125 -4.75 -5.60 -12.75
C TRP A 125 -3.68 -6.68 -12.99
N PHE A 126 -3.32 -7.44 -11.96
CA PHE A 126 -2.35 -8.54 -12.09
C PHE A 126 -2.87 -9.72 -12.93
N LEU A 127 -4.18 -9.95 -12.97
CA LEU A 127 -4.79 -11.06 -13.72
C LEU A 127 -5.11 -10.70 -15.18
N GLU A 128 -5.53 -9.47 -15.43
CA GLU A 128 -6.08 -9.05 -16.71
C GLU A 128 -5.11 -8.19 -17.51
N VAL A 129 -4.38 -7.28 -16.86
CA VAL A 129 -3.48 -6.33 -17.54
C VAL A 129 -2.06 -6.89 -17.60
N TYR A 130 -1.47 -7.22 -16.46
CA TYR A 130 -0.07 -7.65 -16.36
C TYR A 130 0.33 -8.76 -17.35
N PRO A 131 -0.46 -9.83 -17.57
CA PRO A 131 -0.08 -10.91 -18.49
C PRO A 131 0.00 -10.48 -19.96
N THR A 132 -0.65 -9.36 -20.31
CA THR A 132 -0.66 -8.81 -21.67
C THR A 132 0.55 -7.90 -21.95
N LEU A 133 1.30 -7.51 -20.91
CA LEU A 133 2.37 -6.52 -21.04
C LEU A 133 3.63 -7.10 -21.71
N PRO A 134 4.12 -6.49 -22.81
CA PRO A 134 5.42 -6.83 -23.38
C PRO A 134 6.55 -6.46 -22.39
N PRO A 135 7.71 -7.16 -22.45
CA PRO A 135 8.79 -6.97 -21.48
C PRO A 135 9.25 -5.51 -21.29
N GLY A 136 9.23 -4.70 -22.35
CA GLY A 136 9.70 -3.31 -22.32
C GLY A 136 8.80 -2.32 -21.57
N ILE A 137 7.57 -2.70 -21.21
CA ILE A 137 6.64 -1.85 -20.45
C ILE A 137 6.23 -2.46 -19.12
N ARG A 138 6.87 -3.56 -18.70
CA ARG A 138 6.56 -4.18 -17.40
C ARG A 138 6.99 -3.27 -16.25
N PRO A 139 6.28 -3.32 -15.11
CA PRO A 139 6.65 -2.55 -13.94
C PRO A 139 7.97 -3.06 -13.34
N ILE A 140 8.58 -2.24 -12.50
CA ILE A 140 9.53 -2.73 -11.52
C ILE A 140 8.75 -3.58 -10.53
N GLU A 141 9.04 -4.88 -10.46
CA GLU A 141 8.29 -5.81 -9.60
C GLU A 141 9.20 -6.62 -8.69
N PHE A 142 8.68 -6.94 -7.50
CA PHE A 142 9.33 -7.83 -6.56
C PHE A 142 8.33 -8.47 -5.61
N VAL A 143 8.72 -9.59 -5.00
CA VAL A 143 7.98 -10.21 -3.89
C VAL A 143 8.69 -9.84 -2.59
N GLN A 144 7.97 -9.15 -1.72
CA GLN A 144 8.40 -8.86 -0.37
C GLN A 144 8.20 -10.09 0.51
N ASN A 145 9.25 -10.50 1.24
CA ASN A 145 9.26 -11.64 2.14
C ASN A 145 9.11 -11.18 3.60
N PRO A 146 8.71 -12.07 4.53
CA PRO A 146 8.68 -11.75 5.95
C PRO A 146 10.02 -11.23 6.47
N GLY A 147 9.98 -10.21 7.33
CA GLY A 147 11.15 -9.59 7.93
C GLY A 147 11.84 -8.54 7.03
N THR A 148 11.35 -8.27 5.82
CA THR A 148 11.93 -7.24 4.94
C THR A 148 11.15 -5.94 4.97
N VAL A 149 11.85 -4.84 4.67
CA VAL A 149 11.29 -3.50 4.51
C VAL A 149 11.36 -3.11 3.04
N ALA A 150 10.22 -2.76 2.45
CA ALA A 150 10.12 -2.13 1.14
C ALA A 150 10.07 -0.59 1.31
N ALA A 151 10.60 0.14 0.34
CA ALA A 151 10.57 1.60 0.31
C ALA A 151 9.98 2.07 -1.03
N ALA A 152 9.02 2.99 -0.96
CA ALA A 152 8.47 3.71 -2.10
C ALA A 152 8.92 5.17 -2.00
N ALA A 153 9.69 5.63 -2.99
CA ALA A 153 10.20 7.00 -3.00
C ALA A 153 9.19 7.95 -3.64
N ALA A 154 9.09 9.14 -3.06
CA ALA A 154 8.29 10.24 -3.60
C ALA A 154 8.71 10.59 -5.03
N ALA A 155 7.73 11.01 -5.82
CA ALA A 155 7.93 11.58 -7.14
C ALA A 155 8.61 12.96 -7.07
N GLY A 156 9.92 13.04 -6.83
CA GLY A 156 10.60 14.33 -6.81
C GLY A 156 12.03 14.37 -6.26
N GLY A 157 12.72 13.23 -6.18
CA GLY A 157 14.13 13.14 -5.75
C GLY A 157 15.11 13.13 -6.91
#